data_AF-A0A183G203-F1
#
_entry.id   AF-A0A183G203-F1
#
_cell.length_a   1.000
_cell.length_b   1.000
_cell.length_c   1.000
_cell.angle_alpha   90.00
_cell.angle_beta   90.00
_cell.angle_gamma   90.00
#
_symmetry.space_group_name_H-M   'P 1'
#
loop_
_entity.id
_entity.type
_entity.pdbx_description
1 polymer ?
#
loop_
_entity_poly.entity_id
_entity_poly.type
_entity_poly.pdbx_seq_one_letter_code
_entity_poly.pdbx_strand_id
1 'polypeptide(L)'
;MSCVLIGSSWSDLVVVAGTTDGEILVTVPSSGPLIRAKFEGHRGMIFGLDLDNNKLYSVADDRCLCVWDAGILRRLSKGTAPVE
;
A
#
# COMPACT_ATOMS: atom_id res chain seq x y z
N MET A 1 -0.80 -13.51 -3.80
CA MET A 1 -1.11 -12.10 -3.51
C MET A 1 -0.95 -11.89 -2.02
N SER A 2 -0.25 -10.83 -1.63
CA SER A 2 -0.06 -10.43 -0.24
C SER A 2 -0.66 -9.03 -0.03
N CYS A 3 -1.02 -8.73 1.22
CA CYS A 3 -1.47 -7.40 1.61
C CYS A 3 -0.95 -7.05 3.01
N VAL A 4 -0.79 -5.74 3.25
CA VAL A 4 -0.45 -5.17 4.55
C VAL A 4 -1.53 -4.18 4.94
N LEU A 5 -1.93 -4.23 6.21
CA LEU A 5 -2.93 -3.34 6.81
C LEU A 5 -2.23 -2.35 7.74
N ILE A 6 -2.56 -1.07 7.62
CA ILE A 6 -1.97 0.01 8.40
C ILE A 6 -3.10 0.82 9.01
N GLY A 7 -3.16 0.88 10.34
CA GLY A 7 -4.22 1.59 11.07
C GLY A 7 -4.62 0.84 12.33
N SER A 8 -5.41 1.49 13.18
CA SER A 8 -5.85 0.94 14.48
C SER A 8 -7.37 0.76 14.58
N SER A 9 -8.11 1.23 13.59
CA SER A 9 -9.57 1.21 13.50
C SER A 9 -10.02 1.08 12.04
N TRP A 10 -11.33 0.99 11.80
CA TRP A 10 -11.88 0.99 10.43
C TRP A 10 -11.70 2.33 9.72
N SER A 11 -11.86 3.44 10.45
CA SER A 11 -11.83 4.80 9.89
C SER A 11 -10.46 5.20 9.35
N ASP A 12 -9.37 4.75 10.01
CA ASP A 12 -7.98 5.02 9.65
C ASP A 12 -7.31 3.89 8.88
N LEU A 13 -8.05 2.83 8.51
CA LEU A 13 -7.48 1.68 7.84
C LEU A 13 -6.97 2.06 6.45
N VAL A 14 -5.69 1.81 6.20
CA VAL A 14 -5.07 1.83 4.88
C VAL A 14 -4.74 0.39 4.50
N VAL A 15 -5.23 -0.03 3.35
CA VAL A 15 -4.94 -1.34 2.77
C VAL A 15 -3.92 -1.16 1.66
N VAL A 16 -2.83 -1.93 1.73
CA VAL A 16 -1.81 -2.00 0.68
C VAL A 16 -1.81 -3.41 0.12
N ALA A 17 -2.08 -3.56 -1.17
CA ALA A 17 -2.24 -4.87 -1.80
C ALA A 17 -1.42 -4.97 -3.08
N GLY A 18 -0.71 -6.10 -3.25
CA GLY A 18 0.02 -6.40 -4.48
C GLY A 18 -0.86 -7.13 -5.49
N THR A 19 -0.74 -6.78 -6.78
CA THR A 19 -1.52 -7.38 -7.88
C THR A 19 -0.75 -8.48 -8.60
N THR A 20 -1.41 -9.17 -9.52
CA THR A 20 -0.78 -10.12 -10.45
C THR A 20 0.04 -9.43 -11.54
N ASP A 21 -0.24 -8.16 -11.80
CA ASP A 21 0.35 -7.39 -12.90
C ASP A 21 1.56 -6.56 -12.43
N GLY A 22 2.01 -6.75 -11.19
CA GLY A 22 3.20 -6.08 -10.62
C GLY A 22 2.93 -4.71 -10.03
N GLU A 23 1.66 -4.34 -9.85
CA GLU A 23 1.29 -3.09 -9.21
C GLU A 23 1.10 -3.31 -7.71
N ILE A 24 1.35 -2.26 -6.93
CA ILE A 24 0.93 -2.22 -5.52
C ILE A 24 -0.07 -1.09 -5.36
N LEU A 25 -1.28 -1.44 -4.94
CA LEU A 25 -2.40 -0.51 -4.80
C LEU A 25 -2.61 -0.15 -3.34
N VAL A 26 -2.93 1.12 -3.09
CA VAL A 26 -3.22 1.65 -1.76
C VAL A 26 -4.64 2.18 -1.74
N THR A 27 -5.43 1.79 -0.74
CA THR A 27 -6.80 2.29 -0.56
C THR A 27 -7.15 2.55 0.91
N VAL A 28 -8.14 3.40 1.12
CA VAL A 28 -8.77 3.68 2.41
C VAL A 28 -10.24 3.24 2.29
N PRO A 29 -10.58 1.99 2.67
CA PRO A 29 -11.87 1.40 2.33
C PRO A 29 -13.04 2.12 3.03
N SER A 30 -12.81 2.74 4.18
CA SER A 30 -13.80 3.59 4.86
C SER A 30 -14.21 4.81 4.03
N SER A 31 -13.34 5.26 3.11
CA SER A 31 -13.56 6.41 2.23
C SER A 31 -13.95 5.99 0.80
N GLY A 32 -14.47 4.78 0.64
CA GLY A 32 -14.93 4.21 -0.63
C GLY A 32 -13.86 3.44 -1.41
N PRO A 33 -14.22 2.92 -2.61
CA PRO A 33 -13.39 1.98 -3.37
C PRO A 33 -12.20 2.61 -4.10
N LEU A 34 -11.98 3.91 -3.96
CA LEU A 34 -11.00 4.66 -4.74
C LEU A 34 -9.54 4.32 -4.33
N ILE A 35 -8.70 4.03 -5.31
CA ILE A 35 -7.25 3.86 -5.11
C ILE A 35 -6.62 5.22 -4.82
N ARG A 36 -5.96 5.33 -3.67
CA ARG A 36 -5.33 6.57 -3.16
C ARG A 36 -3.89 6.74 -3.62
N ALA A 37 -3.17 5.63 -3.84
CA ALA A 37 -1.83 5.63 -4.38
C ALA A 37 -1.53 4.31 -5.09
N LYS A 38 -0.53 4.33 -5.96
CA LYS A 38 -0.08 3.19 -6.74
C LYS A 38 1.44 3.22 -6.79
N PHE A 39 2.07 2.06 -6.60
CA PHE A 39 3.49 1.85 -6.88
C PHE A 39 3.62 0.96 -8.11
N GLU A 40 4.41 1.42 -9.08
CA GLU A 40 4.64 0.75 -10.36
C GLU A 40 6.13 0.48 -10.54
N GLY A 41 6.49 -0.70 -11.04
CA GLY A 41 7.87 -1.02 -11.38
C GLY A 41 8.17 -2.51 -11.44
N HIS A 42 7.48 -3.32 -10.63
CA HIS A 42 7.57 -4.77 -10.78
C HIS A 42 6.98 -5.23 -12.11
N ARG A 43 7.53 -6.30 -12.68
CA ARG A 43 7.11 -6.90 -13.94
C ARG A 43 6.62 -8.33 -13.74
N GLY A 44 5.75 -8.53 -12.76
CA GLY A 44 5.20 -9.83 -12.42
C GLY A 44 4.45 -9.83 -11.10
N MET A 45 3.80 -10.95 -10.81
CA MET A 45 2.94 -11.08 -9.64
C MET A 45 3.68 -10.79 -8.33
N ILE A 46 3.06 -9.97 -7.47
CA ILE A 46 3.57 -9.71 -6.13
C ILE A 46 3.24 -10.89 -5.21
N PHE A 47 4.29 -11.48 -4.62
CA PHE A 47 4.16 -12.60 -3.68
C PHE A 47 4.17 -12.15 -2.23
N GLY A 48 4.95 -11.13 -1.90
CA GLY A 48 5.14 -10.66 -0.53
C GLY A 48 5.17 -9.14 -0.45
N LEU A 49 4.60 -8.62 0.63
CA LEU A 49 4.66 -7.22 1.03
C LEU A 49 5.01 -7.17 2.51
N ASP A 50 5.87 -6.23 2.88
CA ASP A 50 6.16 -5.91 4.28
C ASP A 50 6.42 -4.41 4.44
N LEU A 51 6.13 -3.87 5.62
CA LEU A 51 6.29 -2.46 5.92
C LEU A 51 7.14 -2.29 7.18
N ASP A 52 8.30 -1.66 7.01
CA ASP A 52 9.15 -1.29 8.14
C ASP A 52 9.69 0.13 7.98
N ASN A 53 9.67 0.91 9.05
CA ASN A 53 10.28 2.24 9.12
C ASN A 53 9.98 3.18 7.92
N ASN A 54 8.71 3.26 7.50
CA ASN A 54 8.25 4.03 6.32
C ASN A 54 8.84 3.56 4.97
N LYS A 55 9.36 2.35 4.91
CA LYS A 55 9.74 1.67 3.68
C LYS A 55 8.81 0.49 3.46
N LEU A 56 8.26 0.42 2.26
CA LEU A 56 7.51 -0.73 1.81
C LEU A 56 8.47 -1.63 1.04
N TYR A 57 8.49 -2.91 1.37
CA TYR A 57 9.26 -3.94 0.71
C TYR A 57 8.32 -4.83 -0.07
N SER A 58 8.71 -5.18 -1.29
CA SER A 58 7.95 -6.08 -2.15
C SER A 58 8.86 -7.08 -2.83
N VAL A 59 8.36 -8.31 -3.00
CA VAL A 59 9.01 -9.38 -3.76
C VAL A 59 8.04 -9.94 -4.79
N ALA A 60 8.52 -10.19 -6.01
CA ALA A 60 7.69 -10.55 -7.14
C ALA A 60 8.32 -11.59 -8.07
N ASP A 61 7.54 -12.05 -9.04
CA ASP A 61 7.93 -13.03 -10.06
C ASP A 61 9.03 -12.54 -11.03
N ASP A 62 9.24 -11.23 -11.10
CA ASP A 62 10.34 -10.62 -11.85
C ASP A 62 11.73 -10.84 -11.21
N ARG A 63 11.79 -11.61 -10.12
CA ARG A 63 13.00 -11.96 -9.36
C ARG A 63 13.65 -10.76 -8.68
N CYS A 64 12.92 -9.67 -8.49
CA CYS A 64 13.39 -8.49 -7.81
C CYS A 64 12.75 -8.35 -6.42
N LEU A 65 13.53 -7.76 -5.52
CA LEU A 65 13.02 -7.10 -4.32
C LEU A 65 13.05 -5.60 -4.57
N CYS A 66 11.93 -4.92 -4.40
CA CYS A 66 11.86 -3.46 -4.50
C CYS A 66 11.61 -2.83 -3.13
N VAL A 67 12.18 -1.64 -2.95
CA VAL A 67 12.01 -0.82 -1.75
C VAL A 67 11.42 0.50 -2.17
N TRP A 68 10.29 0.86 -1.57
CA TRP A 68 9.54 2.06 -1.90
C TRP A 68 9.57 3.03 -0.73
N ASP A 69 9.59 4.33 -1.02
CA ASP A 69 9.26 5.30 0.00
C ASP A 69 7.76 5.23 0.31
N ALA A 70 7.43 4.91 1.55
CA ALA A 70 6.08 4.66 2.01
C ALA A 70 5.62 5.69 3.05
N GLY A 71 6.28 6.86 3.14
CA GLY A 71 5.89 7.93 4.06
C GLY A 71 4.46 8.44 3.83
N ILE A 72 3.95 8.32 2.60
CA ILE A 72 2.56 8.68 2.25
C ILE A 72 1.53 7.81 2.98
N LEU A 73 1.84 6.54 3.26
CA LEU A 73 0.87 5.59 3.83
C LEU A 73 0.43 5.97 5.24
N ARG A 74 1.35 6.44 6.09
CA ARG A 74 1.02 6.94 7.44
C ARG A 74 0.23 8.23 7.43
N ARG A 75 0.37 9.05 6.37
CA ARG A 75 -0.43 10.28 6.22
C ARG A 75 -1.87 9.93 5.88
N LEU A 76 -2.08 8.91 5.04
CA LEU A 76 -3.40 8.41 4.68
C LEU A 76 -4.12 7.80 5.89
N SER A 77 -3.42 7.06 6.74
CA SER A 77 -4.05 6.48 7.95
C SER A 77 -4.47 7.58 8.93
N LYS A 78 -3.69 8.65 9.08
CA LYS A 78 -3.98 9.69 10.07
C LYS A 78 -5.12 10.65 9.74
N GLY A 79 -5.81 10.49 8.60
CA GLY A 79 -6.98 11.27 8.22
C GLY A 79 -6.83 12.78 8.49
N THR A 80 -6.35 13.54 7.51
CA THR A 80 -6.64 14.98 7.49
C THR A 80 -8.13 15.17 7.73
N ALA A 81 -8.49 15.80 8.86
CA ALA A 81 -9.85 16.29 9.07
C ALA A 81 -10.25 17.14 7.84
N PRO A 82 -11.52 17.11 7.41
CA PRO A 82 -11.98 18.06 6.41
C PRO A 82 -11.70 19.47 6.95
N VAL A 83 -11.00 20.29 6.17
CA VAL A 83 -11.02 21.73 6.39
C VAL A 83 -12.44 22.16 5.99
N GLU A 84 -13.16 22.78 6.94
CA GLU A 84 -14.49 23.37 6.73
C GLU A 84 -14.51 24.35 5.54
#